data_AF-A0A1E5CC02-F1
#
_entry.id   AF-A0A1E5CC02-F1
#
_cell.length_a   1.000
_cell.length_b   1.000
_cell.length_c   1.000
_cell.angle_alpha   90.00
_cell.angle_beta   90.00
_cell.angle_gamma   90.00
#
_symmetry.space_group_name_H-M   'P 1'
#
loop_
_entity.id
_entity.type
_entity.pdbx_description
1 polymer ?
#
loop_
_entity_poly.entity_id
_entity_poly.type
_entity_poly.pdbx_seq_one_letter_code
_entity_poly.pdbx_strand_id
1 'polypeptide(L)' 'MLPVIAHAIETVFLVTGVVMLIRCAFQYAYRTEKWHRLNVVLFNVQSLSSEEMKWWYAAMMSLMLGASVKFVSFIAQIGQ' A
#
# COMPACT_ATOMS: atom_id res chain seq x y z
N MET A 1 2.78 26.60 -0.50
CA MET A 1 3.08 25.67 -1.62
C MET A 1 3.60 24.32 -1.13
N LEU A 2 4.61 24.27 -0.26
CA LEU A 2 5.12 23.03 0.33
C LEU A 2 4.05 22.04 0.87
N PRO A 3 3.04 22.46 1.65
CA PRO A 3 2.03 21.54 2.18
C PRO A 3 1.12 20.93 1.09
N VAL A 4 0.86 21.67 0.01
CA VAL A 4 0.06 21.19 -1.13
C VAL A 4 0.82 20.10 -1.88
N ILE A 5 2.13 20.30 -2.08
CA ILE A 5 3.01 19.32 -2.73
C ILE A 5 3.12 18.05 -1.85
N ALA A 6 3.31 18.22 -0.55
CA ALA A 6 3.38 17.09 0.40
C ALA A 6 2.08 16.26 0.38
N HIS A 7 0.92 16.92 0.38
CA HIS A 7 -0.37 16.23 0.32
C HIS A 7 -0.62 15.52 -1.03
N ALA A 8 -0.20 16.13 -2.15
CA ALA A 8 -0.26 15.48 -3.44
C ALA A 8 0.63 14.22 -3.51
N ILE A 9 1.86 14.32 -3.00
CA ILE A 9 2.81 13.19 -2.92
C ILE A 9 2.25 12.07 -2.02
N GLU A 10 1.74 12.41 -0.85
CA GLU A 10 1.06 11.49 0.07
C GLU A 10 -0.04 10.70 -0.66
N THR A 11 -0.94 11.43 -1.34
CA THR A 11 -2.08 10.85 -2.04
C THR A 11 -1.64 9.91 -3.14
N VAL A 12 -0.64 10.30 -3.94
CA VAL A 12 -0.08 9.45 -5.00
C VAL A 12 0.51 8.17 -4.43
N PHE A 13 1.30 8.25 -3.36
CA PHE A 13 1.90 7.06 -2.73
C PHE A 13 0.85 6.13 -2.12
N LEU A 14 -0.16 6.68 -1.43
CA LEU A 14 -1.24 5.90 -0.84
C LEU A 14 -2.08 5.20 -1.92
N VAL A 15 -2.53 5.94 -2.94
CA VAL A 15 -3.34 5.38 -4.03
C VAL A 15 -2.54 4.33 -4.80
N THR A 16 -1.27 4.60 -5.11
CA THR A 16 -0.39 3.64 -5.80
C THR A 16 -0.23 2.37 -4.98
N GLY A 17 0.02 2.49 -3.68
CA GLY A 17 0.12 1.36 -2.76
C GLY A 17 -1.16 0.53 -2.72
N VAL A 18 -2.33 1.17 -2.61
CA VAL A 18 -3.63 0.47 -2.63
C VAL A 18 -3.87 -0.25 -3.95
N VAL A 19 -3.60 0.39 -5.09
CA VAL A 19 -3.78 -0.23 -6.42
C VAL A 19 -2.87 -1.45 -6.59
N MET A 20 -1.62 -1.38 -6.13
CA MET A 20 -0.70 -2.51 -6.17
C MET A 20 -1.15 -3.67 -5.25
N LEU A 21 -1.69 -3.38 -4.06
CA LEU A 21 -2.28 -4.39 -3.19
C LEU A 21 -3.49 -5.06 -3.84
N ILE A 22 -4.39 -4.29 -4.45
CA ILE A 22 -5.56 -4.81 -5.15
C ILE A 22 -5.09 -5.74 -6.28
N ARG A 23 -4.13 -5.30 -7.10
CA ARG A 23 -3.56 -6.13 -8.16
C ARG A 23 -2.99 -7.45 -7.61
N CYS A 24 -2.23 -7.38 -6.52
CA CYS A 24 -1.67 -8.55 -5.85
C CYS A 24 -2.78 -9.51 -5.36
N ALA A 25 -3.86 -8.96 -4.79
CA ALA A 25 -5.01 -9.71 -4.31
C ALA A 25 -5.77 -10.42 -5.45
N PHE A 26 -5.98 -9.72 -6.58
CA PHE A 26 -6.58 -10.31 -7.77
C PHE A 26 -5.71 -11.41 -8.39
N GLN A 27 -4.40 -11.21 -8.46
CA GLN A 27 -3.46 -12.21 -8.99
C GLN A 27 -3.47 -13.49 -8.13
N TYR A 28 -3.47 -13.33 -6.80
CA TYR A 28 -3.60 -14.44 -5.86
C TYR A 28 -4.94 -15.17 -5.99
N ALA A 29 -6.06 -14.43 -6.08
CA ALA A 29 -7.39 -15.03 -6.22
C ALA A 29 -7.57 -15.75 -7.55
N TYR A 30 -7.02 -15.21 -8.64
CA TYR A 30 -7.02 -15.86 -9.95
C TYR A 30 -6.22 -17.16 -9.91
N ARG A 31 -5.04 -17.17 -9.29
CA ARG A 31 -4.18 -18.36 -9.17
C ARG A 31 -4.79 -19.46 -8.29
N THR A 32 -5.46 -19.07 -7.21
CA THR A 32 -5.97 -20.01 -6.19
C THR A 32 -7.46 -20.31 -6.30
N GLU A 33 -8.16 -19.67 -7.25
CA GLU A 33 -9.63 -19.64 -7.42
C GLU A 33 -10.41 -19.22 -6.15
N LYS A 34 -9.71 -18.68 -5.13
CA LYS A 34 -10.26 -18.35 -3.82
C LYS A 34 -10.57 -16.85 -3.70
N TRP A 35 -11.61 -16.42 -4.40
CA TRP A 35 -12.10 -15.04 -4.41
C TRP A 35 -12.59 -14.52 -3.04
N HIS A 36 -13.01 -15.41 -2.15
CA HIS A 36 -13.45 -15.02 -0.80
C HIS A 36 -12.32 -14.78 0.21
N ARG A 37 -11.07 -15.13 -0.12
CA ARG A 37 -9.93 -15.05 0.81
C ARG A 37 -8.89 -14.01 0.39
N LEU A 38 -9.32 -12.87 -0.15
CA LEU A 38 -8.41 -11.76 -0.52
C LEU A 38 -7.67 -11.19 0.69
N ASN A 39 -8.24 -11.25 1.90
CA ASN A 39 -7.58 -10.86 3.15
C ASN A 39 -6.28 -11.64 3.41
N VAL A 40 -6.13 -12.84 2.83
CA VAL A 40 -4.90 -13.64 2.95
C VAL A 40 -3.71 -12.90 2.33
N VAL A 41 -3.93 -12.07 1.31
CA VAL A 41 -2.86 -11.24 0.74
C VAL A 41 -2.38 -10.15 1.70
N LEU A 42 -3.25 -9.66 2.59
CA LEU A 42 -2.86 -8.68 3.61
C LEU A 42 -2.17 -9.32 4.82
N PHE A 43 -2.64 -10.50 5.25
CA PHE A 43 -2.25 -11.09 6.54
C PHE A 43 -1.38 -12.35 6.45
N ASN A 44 -1.29 -13.00 5.29
CA ASN A 44 -0.57 -14.26 5.13
C ASN A 44 0.35 -14.24 3.90
N VAL A 45 1.42 -13.45 4.04
CA VAL A 45 2.44 -13.21 2.99
C VAL A 45 3.11 -14.50 2.50
N GLN A 46 3.18 -15.53 3.35
CA GLN A 46 3.82 -16.82 3.02
C GLN A 46 3.08 -17.61 1.94
N SER A 47 1.80 -17.32 1.69
CA SER A 47 1.01 -17.98 0.64
C SER A 47 1.23 -17.40 -0.76
N LEU A 48 1.93 -16.26 -0.85
CA LEU A 48 2.15 -15.56 -2.10
C LEU A 48 3.34 -16.15 -2.88
N SER A 49 3.18 -16.19 -4.20
CA SER A 49 4.28 -16.49 -5.13
C SER A 49 5.36 -15.41 -5.05
N SER A 50 6.60 -15.71 -5.45
CA SER A 50 7.69 -14.74 -5.49
C SER A 50 7.35 -13.49 -6.31
N GLU A 51 6.56 -13.61 -7.38
CA GLU A 51 6.12 -12.46 -8.17
C GLU A 51 5.08 -11.61 -7.42
N GLU A 52 4.08 -12.26 -6.84
CA GLU A 52 3.04 -11.58 -6.05
C GLU A 52 3.65 -10.89 -4.82
N MET A 53 4.66 -11.51 -4.21
CA MET A 53 5.40 -10.97 -3.07
C MET A 53 6.18 -9.70 -3.43
N LYS A 54 6.75 -9.60 -4.64
CA LYS A 54 7.39 -8.36 -5.13
C LYS A 54 6.39 -7.21 -5.21
N TRP A 55 5.21 -7.47 -5.77
CA TRP A 55 4.13 -6.48 -5.86
C TRP A 55 3.61 -6.08 -4.49
N TRP A 56 3.48 -7.05 -3.58
CA TRP A 56 3.08 -6.80 -2.20
C TRP A 56 4.10 -5.91 -1.48
N TYR A 57 5.40 -6.18 -1.62
CA TYR A 57 6.46 -5.34 -1.04
C TYR A 57 6.46 -3.93 -1.63
N ALA A 58 6.32 -3.78 -2.94
CA ALA A 58 6.24 -2.47 -3.58
C ALA A 58 5.01 -1.68 -3.08
N ALA A 59 3.89 -2.37 -2.89
CA ALA A 59 2.68 -1.80 -2.34
C ALA A 59 2.87 -1.33 -0.89
N MET A 60 3.44 -2.20 -0.05
CA MET A 60 3.66 -1.90 1.37
C MET A 60 4.67 -0.76 1.56
N MET A 61 5.75 -0.72 0.75
CA MET A 61 6.70 0.41 0.76
C MET A 61 6.03 1.72 0.37
N SER A 62 5.17 1.71 -0.66
CA SER A 62 4.43 2.91 -1.09
C SER A 62 3.46 3.39 0.00
N LEU A 63 2.76 2.46 0.65
CA LEU A 63 1.86 2.78 1.76
C LEU A 63 2.62 3.33 2.98
N MET A 64 3.75 2.73 3.33
CA MET A 64 4.58 3.21 4.43
C MET A 64 5.14 4.61 4.16
N LEU A 65 5.59 4.88 2.92
CA LEU A 65 6.05 6.21 2.53
C LEU A 65 4.91 7.24 2.62
N GLY A 66 3.74 6.94 2.04
CA GLY A 66 2.57 7.82 2.15
C GLY A 66 2.15 8.07 3.60
N ALA A 67 2.10 7.02 4.42
CA ALA A 67 1.76 7.12 5.84
C ALA A 67 2.80 7.92 6.65
N SER A 68 4.09 7.77 6.33
CA SER A 68 5.16 8.53 6.97
C SER A 68 5.06 10.03 6.69
N VAL A 69 4.75 10.40 5.44
CA VAL A 69 4.51 11.81 5.06
C VAL A 69 3.32 12.37 5.83
N LYS A 70 2.23 11.60 5.95
CA LYS A 70 1.06 11.98 6.75
C LYS A 70 1.38 12.15 8.23
N PHE A 71 2.15 11.22 8.80
CA PHE A 71 2.55 11.25 10.21
C PHE A 71 3.44 12.45 10.53
N VAL A 72 4.44 12.73 9.69
CA VAL A 72 5.30 13.91 9.82
C VAL A 72 4.48 15.19 9.69
N SER A 73 3.55 15.25 8.74
CA SER A 73 2.66 16.40 8.57
C SER A 73 1.76 16.62 9.79
N PHE A 74 1.24 15.54 10.39
CA PHE A 74 0.42 15.60 11.59
C PHE A 74 1.21 16.09 12.82
N ILE A 75 2.43 15.57 13.03
CA ILE A 75 3.31 16.05 14.10
C ILE A 75 3.67 17.52 13.89
N ALA A 76 4.01 17.92 12.67
CA ALA A 76 4.34 19.30 12.35
C ALA A 76 3.15 20.25 12.61
N GLN A 77 1.92 19.78 12.41
CA GLN A 77 0.70 20.54 12.67
C GLN A 77 0.35 20.64 14.16
N ILE A 78 0.71 19.65 14.99
CA ILE A 78 0.51 19.68 16.46
C ILE A 78 1.57 20.54 17.16
N GLY A 79 2.76 20.66 16.58
CA GLY A 79 3.86 21.44 17.13
C GLY A 79 3.78 22.96 16.86
N GLN A 80 2.78 23.42 16.10
CA GLN A 80 2.48 24.85 15.87
C GLN A 80 1.33 25.30 16.76
#